data_AF-A0A2H9REQ2-F1
#
_entry.id   AF-A0A2H9REQ2-F1
#
_cell.length_a   1.000
_cell.length_b   1.000
_cell.length_c   1.000
_cell.angle_alpha   90.00
_cell.angle_beta   90.00
_cell.angle_gamma   90.00
#
_symmetry.space_group_name_H-M   'P 1'
#
loop_
_entity.id
_entity.type
_entity.pdbx_description
1 polymer ?
#
loop_
_entity_poly.entity_id
_entity_poly.type
_entity_poly.pdbx_seq_one_letter_code
_entity_poly.pdbx_strand_id
1 'polypeptide(L)'
;MFTFVHERKRLVQIVLVLIILPFALWGLDSYQNSGDTGALATVNGNKIGQAEYEDAMARQRQRLREVLGENFDPALFDNAEMKRSVLQGLVTQRLLLAQAQEAGLAVSDEQMARLIAGVPAFQKDSVFDKPTYEAALRAQGMNSALFEYRVRQDVLT
;
A
#
# COMPACT_ATOMS: atom_id res chain seq x y z
N MET A 1 27.99 24.06 -27.87
CA MET A 1 26.62 24.23 -27.32
C MET A 1 26.49 23.86 -25.83
N PHE A 2 27.48 23.25 -25.17
CA PHE A 2 27.40 22.84 -23.74
C PHE A 2 28.11 23.79 -22.74
N THR A 3 28.69 24.91 -23.19
CA THR A 3 29.50 25.81 -22.34
C THR A 3 28.70 26.82 -21.53
N PHE A 4 27.39 27.00 -21.82
CA PHE A 4 26.53 27.94 -21.08
C PHE A 4 26.15 27.48 -19.65
N VAL A 5 26.29 26.20 -19.34
CA VAL A 5 25.88 25.63 -18.05
C VAL A 5 26.89 25.94 -16.94
N HIS A 6 28.18 26.03 -17.28
CA HIS A 6 29.26 26.17 -16.29
C HIS A 6 29.45 27.61 -15.81
N GLU A 7 29.15 28.60 -16.66
CA GLU A 7 29.43 30.01 -16.40
C GLU A 7 28.39 30.67 -15.47
N ARG A 8 27.17 30.11 -15.41
CA ARG A 8 26.07 30.62 -14.56
C ARG A 8 25.40 29.51 -13.74
N LYS A 9 26.20 28.66 -13.08
CA LYS A 9 25.74 27.54 -12.23
C LYS A 9 24.61 27.91 -11.26
N ARG A 10 24.65 29.12 -10.67
CA ARG A 10 23.60 29.63 -9.76
C ARG A 10 22.26 29.87 -10.46
N LEU A 11 22.26 30.40 -11.69
CA LEU A 11 21.03 30.63 -12.45
C LEU A 11 20.40 29.32 -12.92
N VAL A 12 21.23 28.36 -13.35
CA VAL A 12 20.75 27.01 -13.71
C VAL A 12 20.12 26.32 -12.50
N GLN A 13 20.73 26.46 -11.31
CA GLN A 13 20.19 25.88 -10.07
C GLN A 13 18.86 26.53 -9.66
N ILE A 14 18.73 27.86 -9.80
CA ILE A 14 17.48 28.57 -9.50
C ILE A 14 16.36 28.09 -10.43
N VAL A 15 16.61 28.02 -11.75
CA VAL A 15 15.62 27.54 -12.72
C VAL A 15 15.24 26.08 -12.47
N LEU A 16 16.21 25.24 -12.11
CA LEU A 16 15.97 23.83 -11.83
C LEU A 16 15.12 23.62 -10.56
N VAL A 17 15.38 24.37 -9.49
CA VAL A 17 14.54 24.36 -8.28
C VAL A 17 13.13 24.85 -8.58
N LEU A 18 12.99 25.89 -9.41
CA LEU A 18 11.70 26.48 -9.78
C LEU A 18 10.83 25.51 -10.61
N ILE A 19 11.45 24.65 -11.42
CA ILE A 19 10.75 23.59 -12.17
C ILE A 19 10.38 22.41 -11.26
N ILE A 20 11.24 22.00 -10.32
CA ILE A 20 10.97 20.82 -9.47
C ILE A 20 9.90 21.11 -8.41
N LEU A 21 9.84 22.35 -7.89
CA LEU A 21 8.88 22.75 -6.86
C LEU A 21 7.41 22.42 -7.18
N PRO A 22 6.86 22.77 -8.36
CA PRO A 22 5.47 22.41 -8.68
C PRO A 22 5.25 20.89 -8.76
N PHE A 23 6.22 20.12 -9.26
CA PHE A 23 6.11 18.65 -9.28
C PHE A 23 6.20 18.02 -7.87
N ALA A 24 7.00 18.58 -6.97
CA ALA A 24 7.09 18.14 -5.59
C ALA A 24 5.80 18.43 -4.79
N LEU A 25 5.18 19.59 -5.03
CA LEU A 25 3.94 19.99 -4.37
C LEU A 25 2.72 19.23 -4.91
N TRP A 26 2.62 18.98 -6.22
CA TRP A 26 1.48 18.22 -6.79
C TRP A 26 1.64 16.70 -6.70
N GLY A 27 2.87 16.17 -6.74
CA GLY A 27 3.10 14.72 -6.76
C GLY A 27 2.67 14.04 -5.46
N LEU A 28 2.90 14.68 -4.31
CA LEU A 28 2.56 14.15 -2.99
C LEU A 28 1.05 14.24 -2.68
N ASP A 29 0.39 15.29 -3.16
CA ASP A 29 -1.05 15.53 -2.92
C ASP A 29 -1.94 14.54 -3.69
N SER A 30 -1.50 14.12 -4.90
CA SER A 30 -2.22 13.11 -5.70
C SER A 30 -2.33 11.76 -4.99
N TYR A 31 -1.36 11.42 -4.15
CA TYR A 31 -1.32 10.16 -3.42
C TYR A 31 -2.27 10.16 -2.22
N GLN A 32 -2.54 11.33 -1.61
CA GLN A 32 -3.49 11.47 -0.50
C GLN A 32 -4.94 11.64 -0.98
N ASN A 33 -5.17 12.35 -2.09
CA ASN A 33 -6.53 12.59 -2.61
C ASN A 33 -7.09 11.45 -3.48
N SER A 34 -6.34 10.36 -3.67
CA SER A 34 -6.86 9.13 -4.30
C SER A 34 -7.90 8.38 -3.43
N GLY A 35 -8.18 8.85 -2.20
CA GLY A 35 -9.10 8.21 -1.26
C GLY A 35 -10.58 8.60 -1.35
N ASP A 36 -10.96 9.65 -2.11
CA ASP A 36 -12.34 10.21 -2.06
C ASP A 36 -13.17 10.03 -3.34
N THR A 37 -12.66 9.35 -4.38
CA THR A 37 -13.35 9.25 -5.69
C THR A 37 -14.13 7.95 -5.96
N GLY A 38 -14.40 7.10 -4.96
CA GLY A 38 -15.22 5.91 -5.22
C GLY A 38 -15.31 4.91 -4.08
N ALA A 39 -15.98 5.27 -2.99
CA ALA A 39 -16.32 4.28 -1.96
C ALA A 39 -17.42 3.35 -2.49
N LEU A 40 -17.13 2.05 -2.60
CA LEU A 40 -18.09 1.03 -3.04
C LEU A 40 -18.98 0.55 -1.89
N ALA A 41 -18.47 0.59 -0.66
CA ALA A 41 -19.19 0.23 0.56
C ALA A 41 -18.57 0.91 1.79
N THR A 42 -19.33 1.03 2.88
CA THR A 42 -18.84 1.54 4.17
C THR A 42 -19.21 0.56 5.27
N VAL A 43 -18.24 0.19 6.10
CA VAL A 43 -18.42 -0.74 7.24
C VAL A 43 -17.99 -0.04 8.52
N ASN A 44 -18.90 0.19 9.46
CA ASN A 44 -18.62 0.89 10.74
C ASN A 44 -17.79 2.18 10.57
N GLY A 45 -18.18 3.04 9.61
CA GLY A 45 -17.49 4.30 9.33
C GLY A 45 -16.22 4.19 8.48
N ASN A 46 -15.75 2.98 8.17
CA ASN A 46 -14.62 2.74 7.30
C ASN A 46 -15.05 2.50 5.85
N LYS A 47 -14.60 3.34 4.92
CA LYS A 47 -14.89 3.22 3.49
C LYS A 47 -14.03 2.11 2.86
N ILE A 48 -14.64 1.26 2.03
CA ILE A 48 -13.98 0.35 1.10
C ILE A 48 -13.91 1.08 -0.25
N GLY A 49 -12.70 1.40 -0.69
CA GLY A 49 -12.47 2.12 -1.94
C GLY A 49 -12.52 1.21 -3.18
N GLN A 50 -12.76 1.81 -4.34
CA GLN A 50 -12.68 1.15 -5.64
C GLN A 50 -11.34 0.43 -5.84
N ALA A 51 -10.23 1.09 -5.52
CA ALA A 51 -8.89 0.52 -5.67
C ALA A 51 -8.67 -0.72 -4.79
N GLU A 52 -9.18 -0.71 -3.55
CA GLU A 52 -9.10 -1.85 -2.64
C GLU A 52 -9.89 -3.05 -3.17
N TYR A 53 -11.07 -2.78 -3.72
CA TYR A 53 -11.90 -3.81 -4.35
C TYR A 53 -11.23 -4.40 -5.60
N GLU A 54 -10.64 -3.58 -6.46
CA GLU A 54 -9.92 -4.04 -7.66
C GLU A 54 -8.71 -4.91 -7.31
N ASP A 55 -7.97 -4.52 -6.28
CA ASP A 55 -6.84 -5.28 -5.75
C ASP A 55 -7.30 -6.62 -5.14
N ALA A 56 -8.39 -6.62 -4.37
CA ALA A 56 -9.00 -7.85 -3.85
C ALA A 56 -9.50 -8.77 -4.98
N MET A 57 -10.08 -8.20 -6.04
CA MET A 57 -10.51 -8.93 -7.22
C MET A 57 -9.32 -9.54 -7.98
N ALA A 58 -8.22 -8.80 -8.11
CA ALA A 58 -6.98 -9.31 -8.71
C ALA A 58 -6.40 -10.49 -7.90
N ARG A 59 -6.32 -10.37 -6.57
CA ARG A 59 -5.91 -11.46 -5.69
C ARG A 59 -6.83 -12.68 -5.80
N GLN A 60 -8.15 -12.48 -5.83
CA GLN A 60 -9.11 -13.58 -5.96
C GLN A 60 -8.97 -14.31 -7.30
N ARG A 61 -8.79 -13.57 -8.40
CA ARG A 61 -8.50 -14.15 -9.71
C ARG A 61 -7.22 -14.98 -9.71
N GLN A 62 -6.16 -14.46 -9.09
CA GLN A 62 -4.88 -15.17 -9.01
C GLN A 62 -5.03 -16.47 -8.22
N ARG A 63 -5.66 -16.44 -7.04
CA ARG A 63 -5.93 -17.65 -6.24
C ARG A 63 -6.75 -18.69 -6.98
N LEU A 64 -7.83 -18.28 -7.65
CA LEU A 64 -8.67 -19.21 -8.40
C LEU A 64 -7.96 -19.79 -9.63
N ARG A 65 -7.10 -19.00 -10.28
CA ARG A 65 -6.25 -19.49 -11.37
C ARG A 65 -5.24 -20.53 -10.88
N GLU A 66 -4.66 -20.33 -9.70
CA GLU A 66 -3.75 -21.30 -9.08
C GLU A 66 -4.45 -22.61 -8.71
N VAL A 67 -5.71 -22.54 -8.24
CA VAL A 67 -6.50 -23.72 -7.83
C VAL A 67 -7.11 -24.47 -9.03
N LEU A 68 -7.68 -23.75 -9.99
CA LEU A 68 -8.41 -24.34 -11.12
C LEU A 68 -7.53 -24.65 -12.33
N GLY A 69 -6.35 -24.02 -12.42
CA GLY A 69 -5.41 -24.21 -13.52
C GLY A 69 -6.06 -23.97 -14.87
N GLU A 70 -6.09 -25.01 -15.72
CA GLU A 70 -6.66 -24.95 -17.07
C GLU A 70 -8.20 -24.85 -17.08
N ASN A 71 -8.88 -25.18 -15.99
CA ASN A 71 -10.33 -25.03 -15.86
C ASN A 71 -10.75 -23.60 -15.44
N PHE A 72 -9.82 -22.65 -15.41
CA PHE A 72 -10.10 -21.27 -15.05
C PHE A 72 -10.87 -20.57 -16.17
N ASP A 73 -12.12 -20.21 -15.89
CA ASP A 73 -12.93 -19.37 -16.76
C ASP A 73 -12.92 -17.90 -16.27
N PRO A 74 -12.35 -16.96 -17.05
CA PRO A 74 -12.38 -15.53 -16.73
C PRO A 74 -13.80 -14.95 -16.63
N ALA A 75 -14.78 -15.51 -17.36
CA ALA A 75 -16.15 -15.00 -17.40
C ALA A 75 -16.86 -15.11 -16.04
N LEU A 76 -16.38 -15.97 -15.14
CA LEU A 76 -16.87 -16.08 -13.77
C LEU A 76 -16.75 -14.76 -12.98
N PHE A 77 -15.81 -13.88 -13.34
CA PHE A 77 -15.58 -12.60 -12.65
C PHE A 77 -16.43 -11.44 -13.18
N ASP A 78 -17.09 -11.62 -14.32
CA ASP A 78 -18.05 -10.66 -14.84
C ASP A 78 -19.44 -10.82 -14.20
N ASN A 79 -19.71 -12.01 -13.65
CA ASN A 79 -20.94 -12.33 -12.94
C ASN A 79 -21.14 -11.48 -11.67
N ALA A 80 -22.36 -10.99 -11.49
CA ALA A 80 -22.72 -10.18 -10.32
C ALA A 80 -22.55 -10.93 -8.99
N GLU A 81 -22.73 -12.25 -8.98
CA GLU A 81 -22.55 -13.10 -7.80
C GLU A 81 -21.09 -13.13 -7.33
N MET A 82 -20.13 -13.27 -8.25
CA MET A 82 -18.71 -13.25 -7.90
C MET A 82 -18.29 -11.89 -7.36
N LYS A 83 -18.75 -10.80 -8.01
CA LYS A 83 -18.52 -9.42 -7.54
C LYS A 83 -19.04 -9.20 -6.12
N ARG A 84 -20.26 -9.68 -5.84
CA ARG A 84 -20.84 -9.67 -4.49
C ARG A 84 -20.05 -10.51 -3.49
N SER A 85 -19.59 -11.70 -3.88
CA SER A 85 -18.80 -12.56 -2.99
C SER A 85 -17.48 -11.92 -2.56
N VAL A 86 -16.79 -11.25 -3.49
CA VAL A 86 -15.53 -10.54 -3.18
C VAL A 86 -15.80 -9.35 -2.26
N LEU A 87 -16.83 -8.56 -2.56
CA LEU A 87 -17.23 -7.44 -1.71
C LEU A 87 -17.62 -7.90 -0.30
N GLN A 88 -18.40 -8.98 -0.20
CA GLN A 88 -18.80 -9.56 1.08
C GLN A 88 -17.58 -10.05 1.88
N GLY A 89 -16.59 -10.66 1.21
CA GLY A 89 -15.33 -11.06 1.84
C GLY A 89 -14.58 -9.86 2.45
N LEU A 90 -14.50 -8.75 1.73
CA LEU A 90 -13.90 -7.50 2.24
C LEU A 90 -14.67 -6.94 3.44
N VAL A 91 -16.01 -6.95 3.37
CA VAL A 91 -16.86 -6.50 4.48
C VAL A 91 -16.63 -7.36 5.72
N THR A 92 -16.63 -8.69 5.58
CA THR A 92 -16.38 -9.62 6.69
C THR A 92 -14.99 -9.44 7.29
N GLN A 93 -13.95 -9.28 6.45
CA GLN A 93 -12.59 -9.02 6.92
C GLN A 93 -12.53 -7.70 7.72
N ARG A 94 -13.21 -6.65 7.24
CA ARG A 94 -13.25 -5.36 7.94
C ARG A 94 -13.97 -5.45 9.28
N LEU A 95 -15.05 -6.22 9.34
CA LEU A 95 -15.79 -6.47 10.56
C LEU A 95 -14.96 -7.24 11.59
N LEU A 96 -14.25 -8.28 11.15
CA LEU A 96 -13.32 -9.05 11.99
C LEU A 96 -12.21 -8.16 12.56
N LEU A 97 -11.59 -7.33 11.71
CA LEU A 97 -10.56 -6.38 12.13
C LEU A 97 -11.10 -5.35 13.13
N ALA A 98 -12.31 -4.82 12.91
CA ALA A 98 -12.94 -3.89 13.84
C ALA A 98 -13.21 -4.56 15.19
N GLN A 99 -13.75 -5.79 15.18
CA GLN A 99 -14.01 -6.55 16.40
C GLN A 99 -12.72 -6.91 17.14
N ALA A 100 -11.65 -7.27 16.42
CA ALA A 100 -10.34 -7.55 17.01
C ALA A 100 -9.75 -6.31 17.69
N GLN A 101 -9.88 -5.13 17.06
CA GLN A 101 -9.48 -3.87 17.67
C GLN A 101 -10.30 -3.54 18.92
N GLU A 102 -11.63 -3.68 18.88
CA GLU A 102 -12.50 -3.48 20.04
C GLU A 102 -12.23 -4.48 21.18
N ALA A 103 -11.88 -5.72 20.84
CA ALA A 103 -11.49 -6.75 21.80
C ALA A 103 -10.08 -6.55 22.38
N GLY A 104 -9.37 -5.48 21.98
CA GLY A 104 -8.01 -5.20 22.43
C GLY A 104 -6.95 -6.15 21.85
N LEU A 105 -7.28 -6.93 20.82
CA LEU A 105 -6.35 -7.80 20.11
C LEU A 105 -5.45 -7.02 19.14
N ALA A 106 -5.24 -5.73 19.35
CA ALA A 106 -4.35 -4.92 18.53
C ALA A 106 -2.89 -5.27 18.80
N VAL A 107 -2.10 -5.42 17.73
CA VAL A 107 -0.64 -5.54 17.84
C VAL A 107 -0.11 -4.26 18.47
N SER A 108 0.51 -4.38 19.65
CA SER A 108 1.12 -3.23 20.31
C SER A 108 2.29 -2.71 19.47
N ASP A 109 2.61 -1.42 19.58
CA ASP A 109 3.74 -0.83 18.85
C ASP A 109 5.07 -1.52 19.22
N GLU A 110 5.19 -2.04 20.44
CA GLU A 110 6.34 -2.84 20.89
C GLU A 110 6.43 -4.19 20.17
N GLN A 111 5.30 -4.88 19.96
CA GLN A 111 5.27 -6.13 19.19
C GLN A 111 5.57 -5.87 17.72
N MET A 112 5.03 -4.78 17.16
CA MET A 112 5.32 -4.36 15.80
C MET A 112 6.81 -4.08 15.60
N ALA A 113 7.43 -3.32 16.51
CA ALA A 113 8.86 -3.02 16.46
C ALA A 113 9.71 -4.31 16.51
N ARG A 114 9.32 -5.30 17.32
CA ARG A 114 10.01 -6.60 17.38
C ARG A 114 9.85 -7.41 16.09
N LEU A 115 8.65 -7.44 15.51
CA LEU A 115 8.40 -8.12 14.23
C LEU A 115 9.23 -7.50 13.11
N ILE A 116 9.24 -6.18 12.99
CA ILE A 116 10.00 -5.46 11.98
C ILE A 116 11.51 -5.64 12.20
N ALA A 117 11.98 -5.53 13.44
CA ALA A 117 13.39 -5.75 13.78
C ALA A 117 13.85 -7.19 13.50
N GLY A 118 12.94 -8.16 13.54
CA GLY A 118 13.19 -9.57 13.24
C GLY A 118 13.33 -9.91 11.75
N VAL A 119 12.97 -8.99 10.85
CA VAL A 119 13.04 -9.25 9.39
C VAL A 119 14.50 -9.15 8.91
N PRO A 120 15.10 -10.22 8.35
CA PRO A 120 16.49 -10.21 7.91
C PRO A 120 16.80 -9.13 6.86
N ALA A 121 15.83 -8.82 6.01
CA ALA A 121 15.97 -7.79 4.98
C ALA A 121 16.11 -6.36 5.55
N PHE A 122 15.77 -6.14 6.82
CA PHE A 122 15.88 -4.85 7.50
C PHE A 122 17.07 -4.80 8.46
N GLN A 123 17.90 -5.85 8.47
CA GLN A 123 19.06 -5.96 9.31
C GLN A 123 20.34 -5.68 8.52
N LYS A 124 21.30 -5.06 9.20
CA LYS A 124 22.70 -4.98 8.80
C LYS A 124 23.52 -5.58 9.92
N ASP A 125 24.38 -6.54 9.60
CA ASP A 125 25.16 -7.29 10.59
C ASP A 125 24.28 -7.97 11.67
N SER A 126 23.10 -8.46 11.28
CA SER A 126 22.08 -9.08 12.16
C SER A 126 21.42 -8.14 13.18
N VAL A 127 21.63 -6.83 13.06
CA VAL A 127 20.99 -5.79 13.87
C VAL A 127 20.10 -4.94 12.98
N PHE A 128 18.92 -4.57 13.46
CA PHE A 128 18.02 -3.68 12.72
C PHE A 128 18.74 -2.37 12.35
N ASP A 129 18.68 -2.00 11.07
CA ASP A 129 19.29 -0.78 10.54
C ASP A 129 18.23 0.03 9.79
N LYS A 130 17.87 1.19 10.34
CA LYS A 130 16.84 2.07 9.79
C LYS A 130 17.13 2.50 8.34
N PRO A 131 18.37 2.90 7.96
CA PRO A 131 18.70 3.19 6.56
C PRO A 131 18.46 2.00 5.61
N THR A 132 18.82 0.79 6.02
CA THR A 132 18.58 -0.46 5.27
C THR A 132 17.09 -0.75 5.13
N TYR A 133 16.32 -0.61 6.21
CA TYR A 133 14.86 -0.69 6.19
C TYR A 133 14.23 0.29 5.19
N GLU A 134 14.56 1.58 5.29
CA GLU A 134 14.01 2.61 4.39
C GLU A 134 14.42 2.39 2.94
N ALA A 135 15.64 1.89 2.69
CA ALA A 135 16.10 1.53 1.36
C ALA A 135 15.33 0.34 0.79
N ALA A 136 15.07 -0.68 1.60
CA ALA A 136 14.28 -1.85 1.22
C ALA A 136 12.83 -1.47 0.89
N LEU A 137 12.21 -0.60 1.69
CA LEU A 137 10.85 -0.11 1.42
C LEU A 137 10.79 0.75 0.16
N ARG A 138 11.75 1.66 -0.03
CA ARG A 138 11.85 2.49 -1.25
C ARG A 138 12.02 1.64 -2.50
N ALA A 139 12.78 0.54 -2.43
CA ALA A 139 12.94 -0.39 -3.54
C ALA A 139 11.61 -1.05 -3.96
N GLN A 140 10.65 -1.16 -3.04
CA GLN A 140 9.30 -1.69 -3.30
C GLN A 140 8.25 -0.59 -3.55
N GLY A 141 8.68 0.68 -3.64
CA GLY A 141 7.76 1.81 -3.79
C GLY A 141 6.86 2.05 -2.56
N MET A 142 7.26 1.56 -1.39
CA MET A 142 6.52 1.70 -0.14
C MET A 142 7.18 2.72 0.80
N ASN A 143 6.39 3.28 1.71
CA ASN A 143 6.87 4.06 2.85
C ASN A 143 6.61 3.30 4.17
N SER A 144 7.26 3.73 5.25
CA SER A 144 7.19 3.04 6.55
C SER A 144 5.77 2.96 7.11
N ALA A 145 4.98 4.03 6.98
CA ALA A 145 3.62 4.07 7.49
C ALA A 145 2.69 3.07 6.77
N LEU A 146 2.81 2.98 5.44
CA LEU A 146 2.05 2.02 4.63
C LEU A 146 2.49 0.59 4.92
N PHE A 147 3.78 0.35 5.12
CA PHE A 147 4.30 -0.96 5.48
C PHE A 147 3.78 -1.42 6.85
N GLU A 148 3.93 -0.59 7.88
CA GLU A 148 3.43 -0.87 9.23
C GLU A 148 1.91 -1.09 9.25
N TYR A 149 1.16 -0.31 8.46
CA TYR A 149 -0.28 -0.53 8.30
C TYR A 149 -0.60 -1.91 7.73
N ARG A 150 0.09 -2.34 6.67
CA ARG A 150 -0.10 -3.67 6.06
C ARG A 150 0.27 -4.79 7.01
N VAL A 151 1.42 -4.71 7.67
CA VAL A 151 1.84 -5.72 8.66
C VAL A 151 0.84 -5.80 9.80
N ARG A 152 0.31 -4.66 10.27
CA ARG A 152 -0.72 -4.66 11.31
C ARG A 152 -2.00 -5.35 10.85
N GLN A 153 -2.39 -5.21 9.59
CA GLN A 153 -3.54 -5.92 9.04
C GLN A 153 -3.29 -7.42 8.96
N ASP A 154 -2.13 -7.83 8.42
CA ASP A 154 -1.78 -9.24 8.23
C ASP A 154 -1.67 -10.01 9.55
N VAL A 155 -1.20 -9.38 10.63
CA VAL A 155 -1.09 -10.04 11.94
C VAL A 155 -2.44 -10.23 12.63
N LEU A 156 -3.45 -9.42 12.25
CA LEU A 156 -4.79 -9.48 12.83
C LEU A 156 -5.76 -10.39 12.07
N THR A 157 -5.40 -10.85 10.87
CA THR A 157 -6.22 -11.71 10.00
C THR A 157 -5.62 -13.08 9.83
#